data_AF-A0A818EAH8-F1
#
_entry.id   AF-A0A818EAH8-F1
#
_cell.length_a   1.000
_cell.length_b   1.000
_cell.length_c   1.000
_cell.angle_alpha   90.00
_cell.angle_beta   90.00
_cell.angle_gamma   90.00
#
_symmetry.space_group_name_H-M   'P 1'
#
loop_
_entity.id
_entity.type
_entity.pdbx_description
1 polymer ?
#
loop_
_entity_poly.entity_id
_entity_poly.type
_entity_poly.pdbx_seq_one_letter_code
_entity_poly.pdbx_strand_id
1 'polypeptide(L)'
;MNIASGIPKFFPLTMIQQEDNPYVRDDTMFIKVMVNFGNIPDRVLPYAISLNPGLPIPIQQKLIEQEIEEIEEKVPQQPHETDSYEYEFGCEDNSTR
;
A
#
# COMPACT_ATOMS: atom_id res chain seq x y z
N MET A 1 12.14 16.55 3.68
CA MET A 1 11.85 16.05 5.05
C MET A 1 10.64 15.15 4.93
N ASN A 2 10.75 13.88 5.32
CA ASN A 2 9.62 12.96 5.28
C ASN A 2 8.74 13.22 6.50
N ILE A 3 7.43 13.37 6.29
CA ILE A 3 6.47 13.61 7.37
C ILE A 3 5.78 12.28 7.68
N ALA A 4 5.73 11.91 8.97
CA ALA A 4 5.02 10.71 9.38
C ALA A 4 3.52 10.87 9.07
N SER A 5 2.98 9.90 8.34
CA SER A 5 1.56 9.75 8.08
C SER A 5 1.10 8.41 8.66
N GLY A 6 0.00 8.41 9.40
CA GLY A 6 -0.44 7.23 10.12
C GLY A 6 -1.83 7.40 10.73
N ILE A 7 -2.19 6.50 11.62
CA ILE A 7 -3.51 6.46 12.25
C ILE A 7 -3.33 6.72 13.75
N PRO A 8 -3.59 7.95 14.24
CA PRO A 8 -3.34 8.33 15.64
C PRO A 8 -4.08 7.49 16.68
N LYS A 9 -5.20 6.87 16.29
CA LYS A 9 -6.00 5.97 17.12
C LYS A 9 -6.14 4.60 16.45
N PHE A 10 -5.00 4.03 16.05
CA PHE A 10 -4.94 2.77 15.31
C PHE A 10 -5.63 1.62 16.05
N PHE A 11 -5.45 1.53 17.37
CA PHE A 11 -5.98 0.42 18.14
C PHE A 11 -6.39 0.87 19.55
N PRO A 12 -7.52 0.38 20.10
CA PRO A 12 -7.97 0.76 21.43
C PRO A 12 -7.00 0.29 22.52
N LEU A 13 -6.64 1.20 23.43
CA LEU A 13 -5.75 0.88 24.56
C LEU A 13 -6.31 -0.24 25.43
N THR A 14 -7.63 -0.26 25.64
CA THR A 14 -8.32 -1.28 26.45
C THR A 14 -8.12 -2.70 25.92
N MET A 15 -7.96 -2.88 24.60
CA MET A 15 -7.72 -4.19 24.01
C MET A 15 -6.26 -4.65 24.12
N ILE A 16 -5.31 -3.71 24.21
CA ILE A 16 -3.87 -4.01 24.42
C ILE A 16 -3.62 -4.38 25.89
N GLN A 17 -4.34 -3.71 26.80
CA GLN A 17 -4.14 -3.87 28.25
C GLN A 17 -4.95 -5.03 28.84
N GLN A 18 -5.89 -5.61 28.08
CA GLN A 18 -6.67 -6.75 28.55
C GLN A 18 -5.74 -7.92 28.87
N GLU A 19 -5.90 -8.52 30.05
CA GLU A 19 -5.20 -9.74 30.42
C GLU A 19 -5.54 -10.86 29.41
N ASP A 20 -4.52 -11.60 28.99
CA ASP A 20 -4.60 -12.65 27.97
C ASP A 20 -5.08 -12.20 26.57
N ASN A 21 -4.80 -10.96 26.18
CA ASN A 21 -5.00 -10.56 24.78
C ASN A 21 -4.00 -11.28 23.85
N PRO A 22 -4.38 -11.56 22.59
CA PRO A 22 -3.51 -12.27 21.65
C PRO A 22 -2.42 -11.38 21.02
N TYR A 23 -2.47 -10.06 21.22
CA TYR A 23 -1.61 -9.09 20.53
C TYR A 23 -0.31 -8.79 21.28
N VAL A 24 -0.31 -8.95 22.61
CA VAL A 24 0.86 -8.75 23.48
C VAL A 24 1.23 -10.06 24.14
N ARG A 25 2.46 -10.52 23.93
CA ARG A 25 3.03 -11.70 24.57
C ARG A 25 4.43 -11.37 25.05
N ASP A 26 4.78 -11.79 26.27
CA ASP A 26 6.09 -11.53 26.89
C ASP A 26 6.53 -10.05 26.86
N ASP A 27 5.60 -9.13 27.11
CA ASP A 27 5.82 -7.66 27.03
C ASP A 27 6.25 -7.17 25.63
N THR A 28 5.89 -7.91 24.57
CA THR A 28 6.21 -7.58 23.18
C THR A 28 4.99 -7.63 22.27
N MET A 29 5.03 -6.84 21.19
CA MET A 29 4.06 -6.87 20.09
C MET A 29 4.76 -6.74 18.74
N PHE A 30 4.15 -7.29 17.69
CA PHE A 30 4.66 -7.20 16.33
C PHE A 30 3.74 -6.35 15.46
N ILE A 31 4.33 -5.41 14.71
CA ILE A 31 3.60 -4.55 13.76
C ILE A 31 4.10 -4.87 12.36
N LYS A 32 3.18 -5.17 11.44
CA LYS A 32 3.47 -5.40 10.02
C LYS A 32 2.90 -4.26 9.18
N VAL A 33 3.77 -3.53 8.48
CA VAL A 33 3.37 -2.53 7.48
C VAL A 33 3.44 -3.16 6.10
N MET A 34 2.34 -3.08 5.35
CA MET A 34 2.28 -3.55 3.97
C MET A 34 2.20 -2.34 3.06
N VAL A 35 3.18 -2.20 2.17
CA VAL A 35 3.21 -1.16 1.15
C VAL A 35 2.76 -1.80 -0.16
N ASN A 36 1.72 -1.23 -0.78
CA ASN A 36 1.26 -1.70 -2.08
C ASN A 36 2.15 -1.12 -3.19
N PHE A 37 2.84 -2.00 -3.91
CA PHE A 37 3.64 -1.63 -5.06
C PHE A 37 3.05 -2.12 -6.39
N GLY A 38 1.80 -2.63 -6.42
CA GLY A 38 1.21 -3.23 -7.62
C GLY A 38 1.10 -2.30 -8.84
N ASN A 39 1.12 -0.98 -8.61
CA ASN A 39 1.10 0.03 -9.68
C ASN A 39 2.51 0.55 -10.03
N ILE A 40 3.55 0.05 -9.35
CA ILE A 40 4.94 0.45 -9.53
C ILE A 40 5.61 -0.64 -10.36
N PRO A 41 6.06 -0.35 -11.59
CA PRO A 41 6.71 -1.34 -12.43
C PRO A 41 7.93 -1.99 -11.76
N ASP A 42 8.15 -3.28 -12.01
CA ASP A 42 9.16 -4.06 -11.27
C ASP A 42 10.58 -3.47 -11.32
N ARG A 43 10.90 -2.70 -12.36
CA ARG A 43 12.19 -2.02 -12.55
C ARG A 43 12.39 -0.82 -11.63
N VAL A 44 11.31 -0.13 -11.23
CA VAL A 44 11.36 1.00 -10.28
C VAL A 44 11.29 0.54 -8.82
N LEU A 45 10.87 -0.70 -8.55
CA LEU A 45 10.77 -1.24 -7.18
C LEU A 45 12.07 -1.15 -6.37
N PRO A 46 13.26 -1.45 -6.90
CA PRO A 46 14.50 -1.29 -6.15
C PRO A 46 14.72 0.16 -5.71
N TYR A 47 14.32 1.16 -6.49
CA TYR A 47 14.47 2.57 -6.11
C TYR A 47 13.42 3.00 -5.08
N ALA A 48 12.21 2.44 -5.14
CA ALA A 48 11.15 2.70 -4.16
C ALA A 48 11.39 2.00 -2.81
N ILE A 49 11.97 0.80 -2.83
CA ILE A 49 12.19 -0.06 -1.66
C ILE A 49 13.58 0.16 -1.06
N SER A 50 14.57 0.49 -1.89
CA SER A 50 15.95 0.79 -1.49
C SER A 50 16.32 2.24 -1.80
N LEU A 51 15.61 3.18 -1.18
CA LEU A 51 16.25 4.46 -0.89
C LEU A 51 17.30 4.17 0.18
N ASN A 52 18.52 3.82 -0.25
CA ASN A 52 19.67 3.84 0.64
C ASN A 52 19.67 5.22 1.29
N PRO A 53 19.42 5.34 2.60
CA PRO A 53 19.26 6.64 3.25
C PRO A 53 20.56 7.47 3.19
N GLY A 54 21.69 6.86 2.80
CA GLY A 54 22.96 7.54 2.52
C GLY A 54 23.08 8.19 1.14
N LEU A 55 22.16 7.95 0.20
CA LEU A 55 22.14 8.65 -1.09
C LEU A 55 21.50 10.04 -0.92
N PRO A 56 22.14 11.12 -1.37
CA PRO A 56 21.51 12.44 -1.39
C PRO A 56 20.18 12.44 -2.14
N ILE A 57 19.15 13.08 -1.56
CA ILE A 57 17.79 13.20 -2.10
C ILE A 57 17.77 13.57 -3.60
N PRO A 58 18.59 14.52 -4.10
CA PRO A 58 18.55 14.89 -5.52
C PRO A 58 18.94 13.75 -6.47
N ILE A 59 19.82 12.84 -6.03
CA ILE A 59 20.25 11.69 -6.84
C ILE A 59 19.13 10.66 -6.88
N GLN A 60 18.44 10.46 -5.75
CA GLN A 60 17.29 9.56 -5.68
C GLN A 60 16.14 10.05 -6.59
N GLN A 61 15.81 11.34 -6.53
CA GLN A 61 14.77 11.95 -7.37
C GLN A 61 15.09 11.81 -8.86
N LYS A 62 16.33 12.09 -9.26
CA LYS A 62 16.75 11.98 -10.66
C LYS A 62 16.64 10.55 -11.21
N LEU A 63 17.00 9.54 -10.41
CA LEU A 63 16.88 8.13 -10.83
C LEU A 63 15.42 7.68 -10.96
N ILE A 64 14.55 8.17 -10.07
CA ILE A 64 13.12 7.91 -10.12
C ILE A 64 12.51 8.57 -11.37
N GLU A 65 12.83 9.84 -11.63
CA GLU A 65 12.35 10.60 -12.78
C GLU A 65 12.74 9.94 -14.11
N GLN A 66 14.00 9.54 -14.26
CA GLN A 66 14.50 8.88 -15.48
C GLN A 66 13.76 7.58 -15.78
N GLU A 67 13.52 6.76 -14.76
CA GLU A 67 12.85 5.47 -14.98
C GLU A 67 11.35 5.69 -15.26
N ILE A 68 10.69 6.69 -14.66
CA ILE A 68 9.30 7.08 -15.00
C ILE A 68 9.19 7.51 -16.46
N GLU A 69 10.09 8.37 -16.93
CA GLU A 69 10.14 8.81 -18.34
C GLU A 69 10.29 7.62 -19.30
N GLU A 70 11.17 6.67 -18.97
CA GLU A 70 11.36 5.46 -19.77
C GLU A 70 10.13 4.54 -19.81
N ILE A 71 9.28 4.58 -18.79
CA ILE A 71 8.01 3.83 -18.74
C ILE A 71 6.98 4.53 -19.62
N GLU A 72 6.84 5.86 -19.51
CA GLU A 72 5.90 6.65 -20.31
C GLU A 72 6.20 6.53 -21.82
N GLU A 73 7.46 6.46 -22.21
CA GLU A 73 7.85 6.24 -23.62
C GLU A 73 7.54 4.82 -24.14
N LYS A 74 7.46 3.81 -23.26
CA LYS A 74 7.32 2.40 -23.66
C LYS A 74 5.88 1.87 -23.60
N VAL A 75 4.91 2.65 -23.11
CA VAL A 75 3.48 2.29 -23.16
C VAL A 75 2.90 2.69 -24.52
N PRO A 76 2.51 1.75 -25.41
CA PRO A 76 1.66 2.10 -26.55
C PRO A 76 0.32 2.55 -25.98
N GLN A 77 -0.20 3.69 -26.43
CA GLN A 77 -1.58 4.11 -26.14
C GLN A 77 -2.53 3.00 -26.59
N GLN A 78 -2.95 2.12 -25.69
CA GLN A 78 -4.13 1.30 -25.89
C GLN A 78 -5.32 2.11 -25.36
N PRO A 79 -6.34 2.38 -26.19
CA PRO A 79 -7.51 3.11 -25.74
C PRO A 79 -8.23 2.31 -24.64
N HIS A 80 -8.56 3.00 -23.55
CA HIS A 80 -9.46 2.49 -22.52
C HIS A 80 -10.82 2.17 -23.17
N GLU A 81 -11.09 0.89 -23.45
CA GLU A 81 -12.46 0.40 -23.55
C GLU A 81 -13.01 0.30 -22.13
N THR A 82 -14.02 1.12 -21.85
CA THR A 82 -14.81 1.06 -20.61
C THR A 82 -15.70 -0.17 -20.64
N ASP A 83 -15.21 -1.28 -20.12
CA ASP A 83 -16.08 -2.41 -19.76
C ASP A 83 -16.80 -2.05 -18.46
N SER A 84 -18.06 -1.66 -18.59
CA SER A 84 -19.00 -1.51 -17.49
C SER A 84 -19.29 -2.89 -16.89
N TYR A 85 -18.69 -3.21 -15.75
CA TYR A 85 -19.15 -4.34 -14.94
C TYR A 85 -20.45 -3.92 -14.25
N GLU A 86 -21.59 -4.35 -14.80
CA GLU A 86 -22.86 -4.35 -14.07
C GLU A 86 -22.74 -5.32 -12.89
N TYR A 87 -22.78 -4.77 -11.68
CA TYR A 87 -22.84 -5.55 -10.45
C TYR A 87 -24.31 -5.93 -10.21
N GLU A 88 -24.73 -7.11 -10.66
CA GLU A 88 -26.05 -7.64 -10.31
C GLU A 88 -26.09 -7.94 -8.80
N PHE A 89 -26.80 -7.11 -8.05
CA PHE A 89 -27.12 -7.35 -6.65
C PHE A 89 -28.24 -8.39 -6.56
N GLY A 90 -27.88 -9.65 -6.32
CA GLY A 90 -28.85 -10.69 -5.98
C GLY A 90 -29.43 -10.44 -4.58
N CYS A 91 -30.68 -9.99 -4.51
CA CYS A 91 -31.46 -10.05 -3.28
C CYS A 91 -31.91 -11.50 -3.05
N GLU A 92 -31.22 -12.22 -2.17
CA GLU A 92 -31.75 -13.47 -1.60
C GLU A 92 -32.84 -13.13 -0.59
N ASP A 93 -34.10 -13.22 -1.02
CA ASP A 93 -35.26 -13.19 -0.13
C ASP A 93 -35.30 -14.48 0.71
N ASN A 94 -34.64 -14.47 1.87
CA ASN A 94 -34.89 -15.46 2.92
C ASN A 94 -36.22 -15.17 3.62
N SER A 95 -37.34 -15.47 2.94
CA SER A 95 -38.64 -15.53 3.59
C SER A 95 -38.78 -16.86 4.34
N THR A 96 -38.70 -16.73 5.66
CA THR A 96 -39.00 -17.79 6.62
C THR A 96 -40.52 -17.95 6.73
N ARG A 97 -41.08 -19.07 6.28
CA ARG A 97 -42.19 -19.79 6.95
C ARG A 97 -42.55 -21.10 6.27
#